data_AF-A0A7C5SY65-F1
#
_entry.id   AF-A0A7C5SY65-F1
#
_cell.length_a   1.000
_cell.length_b   1.000
_cell.length_c   1.000
_cell.angle_alpha   90.00
_cell.angle_beta   90.00
_cell.angle_gamma   90.00
#
_symmetry.space_group_name_H-M   'P 1'
#
loop_
_entity.id
_entity.type
_entity.pdbx_description
1 polymer ?
#
loop_
_entity_poly.entity_id
_entity_poly.type
_entity_poly.pdbx_seq_one_letter_code
_entity_poly.pdbx_strand_id
1 'polypeptide(L)'
;MINYKSISPVLSAIILAATMIALGIVILMWISGYSTMVIKQSQIDLLRSEQAAKENLVIVHATYNSSESNVLIYLLNMGYSEVFLGPIRIIELPSANYIIFTPEGIWFNDYRAKAVVNSTEEDSLTALTMSVGEVSEYLENLEIRNLSAITDKIKVYALEPYNEINGYYRVEIPVKLNSNKTYRVEVWTIVNIYGKAYLCKLYTTQLTT
;
A
#
# COMPACT_ATOMS: atom_id res chain seq x y z
N MET A 1 0.82 -34.76 -57.34
CA MET A 1 1.88 -33.90 -57.90
C MET A 1 1.69 -32.51 -57.28
N ILE A 2 2.49 -32.17 -56.27
CA ILE A 2 2.35 -30.89 -55.54
C ILE A 2 3.03 -29.81 -56.38
N ASN A 3 2.24 -28.85 -56.85
CA ASN A 3 2.66 -27.81 -57.77
C ASN A 3 3.33 -26.67 -56.98
N TYR A 4 4.67 -26.68 -56.88
CA TYR A 4 5.43 -25.55 -56.35
C TYR A 4 5.46 -24.44 -57.40
N LYS A 5 4.51 -23.52 -57.34
CA LYS A 5 4.51 -22.31 -58.17
C LYS A 5 5.65 -21.41 -57.66
N SER A 6 6.73 -21.29 -58.44
CA SER A 6 7.87 -20.45 -58.12
C SER A 6 7.42 -19.00 -57.96
N ILE A 7 7.47 -18.51 -56.71
CA ILE A 7 7.29 -17.09 -56.42
C ILE A 7 8.41 -16.34 -57.14
N SER A 8 8.05 -15.40 -58.02
CA SER A 8 9.02 -14.55 -58.71
C SER A 8 10.01 -13.94 -57.69
N PRO A 9 11.32 -13.92 -57.94
CA PRO A 9 12.33 -13.36 -57.03
C PRO A 9 11.99 -11.95 -56.56
N VAL A 10 11.32 -11.16 -57.42
CA VAL A 10 10.83 -9.81 -57.12
C VAL A 10 9.74 -9.84 -56.04
N LEU A 11 8.79 -10.75 -56.13
CA LEU A 11 7.70 -10.87 -55.14
C LEU A 11 8.23 -11.34 -53.78
N SER A 12 9.20 -12.26 -53.77
CA SER A 12 9.88 -12.70 -52.55
C SER A 12 10.64 -11.55 -51.87
N ALA A 13 11.36 -10.73 -52.65
CA ALA A 13 12.08 -9.57 -52.14
C ALA A 13 11.13 -8.51 -51.53
N ILE A 14 9.97 -8.26 -52.15
CA ILE A 14 8.97 -7.32 -51.62
C ILE A 14 8.37 -7.83 -50.31
N ILE A 15 8.03 -9.12 -50.24
CA ILE A 15 7.49 -9.73 -49.01
C ILE A 15 8.54 -9.66 -47.88
N LEU A 16 9.81 -9.97 -48.18
CA LEU A 16 10.91 -9.90 -47.21
C LEU A 16 11.16 -8.46 -46.73
N ALA A 17 11.15 -7.48 -47.63
CA ALA A 17 11.30 -6.08 -47.25
C ALA A 17 10.14 -5.61 -46.37
N ALA A 18 8.90 -5.98 -46.72
CA ALA A 18 7.71 -5.63 -45.95
C ALA A 18 7.72 -6.27 -44.55
N THR A 19 8.13 -7.54 -44.42
CA THR A 19 8.22 -8.21 -43.11
C THR A 19 9.32 -7.62 -42.24
N MET A 20 10.47 -7.27 -42.81
CA MET A 20 11.56 -6.61 -42.06
C MET A 20 11.14 -5.24 -41.52
N ILE A 21 10.43 -4.45 -42.32
CA ILE A 21 9.91 -3.14 -41.88
C ILE A 21 8.85 -3.33 -40.78
N ALA A 22 7.91 -4.27 -40.97
CA ALA A 22 6.88 -4.54 -39.98
C ALA A 22 7.47 -5.01 -38.64
N LEU A 23 8.46 -5.92 -38.67
CA LEU A 23 9.18 -6.37 -37.47
C LEU A 23 9.92 -5.21 -36.79
N GLY A 24 10.58 -4.34 -37.57
CA GLY A 24 11.24 -3.16 -37.03
C GLY A 24 10.29 -2.22 -36.28
N ILE A 25 9.10 -1.97 -36.84
CA ILE A 25 8.07 -1.14 -36.20
C ILE A 25 7.59 -1.77 -34.89
N VAL A 26 7.31 -3.08 -34.89
CA VAL A 26 6.84 -3.79 -33.68
C VAL A 26 7.88 -3.73 -32.56
N ILE A 27 9.16 -3.95 -32.88
CA ILE A 27 10.25 -3.90 -31.90
C ILE A 27 10.40 -2.48 -31.34
N LEU A 28 10.33 -1.44 -32.18
CA LEU A 28 10.39 -0.05 -31.74
C LEU A 28 9.22 0.33 -30.83
N MET A 29 8.00 -0.10 -31.16
CA MET A 29 6.83 0.08 -30.30
C MET A 29 7.00 -0.63 -28.96
N TRP A 30 7.57 -1.83 -28.97
CA TRP A 30 7.81 -2.59 -27.74
C TRP A 30 8.86 -1.92 -26.83
N ILE A 31 9.99 -1.48 -27.39
CA ILE A 31 11.06 -0.79 -26.63
C ILE A 31 10.57 0.53 -26.05
N SER A 32 9.84 1.32 -26.84
CA SER A 32 9.30 2.62 -26.38
C SER A 32 8.25 2.48 -25.29
N GLY A 33 7.36 1.48 -25.41
CA GLY A 33 6.39 1.16 -24.36
C GLY A 33 7.07 0.72 -23.05
N TYR A 34 8.04 -0.18 -23.16
CA TYR A 34 8.81 -0.66 -22.01
C TYR A 34 9.57 0.47 -21.32
N SER A 35 10.27 1.31 -22.08
CA SER A 35 11.04 2.45 -21.54
C SER A 35 10.13 3.44 -20.79
N THR A 36 8.96 3.76 -21.35
CA THR A 36 8.01 4.67 -20.71
C THR A 36 7.48 4.11 -19.39
N MET A 37 7.21 2.80 -19.33
CA MET A 37 6.78 2.13 -18.11
C MET A 37 7.85 2.18 -17.02
N VAL A 38 9.10 1.86 -17.37
CA VAL A 38 10.23 1.86 -16.43
C VAL A 38 10.50 3.26 -15.86
N ILE A 39 10.41 4.30 -16.69
CA ILE A 39 10.61 5.69 -16.23
C ILE A 39 9.53 6.10 -15.24
N LYS A 40 8.25 5.76 -15.51
CA LYS A 40 7.15 6.06 -14.58
C LYS A 40 7.33 5.35 -13.24
N GLN A 41 7.73 4.08 -13.25
CA GLN A 41 7.99 3.35 -12.01
C GLN A 41 9.14 3.99 -11.23
N SER A 42 10.24 4.34 -11.91
CA SER A 42 11.38 5.00 -11.27
C SER A 42 11.01 6.36 -10.65
N GLN A 43 10.10 7.12 -11.28
CA GLN A 43 9.60 8.37 -10.70
C GLN A 43 8.74 8.12 -9.46
N ILE A 44 7.88 7.11 -9.49
CA ILE A 44 7.06 6.70 -8.34
C ILE A 44 7.96 6.31 -7.16
N ASP A 45 8.98 5.49 -7.41
CA ASP A 45 9.90 5.03 -6.38
C ASP A 45 10.72 6.19 -5.79
N LEU A 46 11.14 7.15 -6.62
CA LEU A 46 11.87 8.33 -6.16
C LEU A 46 11.00 9.22 -5.26
N LEU A 47 9.76 9.51 -5.68
CA LEU A 47 8.82 10.30 -4.89
C LEU A 47 8.46 9.60 -3.57
N ARG A 48 8.24 8.28 -3.62
CA ARG A 48 7.99 7.46 -2.42
C ARG A 48 9.19 7.54 -1.46
N SER A 49 10.40 7.38 -1.97
CA SER A 49 11.62 7.44 -1.14
C SER A 49 11.82 8.81 -0.51
N GLU A 50 11.57 9.89 -1.27
CA GLU A 50 11.64 11.26 -0.76
C GLU A 50 10.63 11.48 0.38
N GLN A 51 9.39 11.01 0.21
CA GLN A 51 8.36 11.11 1.23
C GLN A 51 8.70 10.28 2.47
N ALA A 52 9.17 9.04 2.28
CA ALA A 52 9.56 8.15 3.37
C ALA A 52 10.70 8.72 4.24
N ALA A 53 11.56 9.57 3.65
CA ALA A 53 12.65 10.26 4.35
C ALA A 53 12.17 11.47 5.16
N LYS A 54 11.10 12.14 4.72
CA LYS A 54 10.51 13.32 5.39
C LYS A 54 9.51 12.95 6.47
N GLU A 55 8.87 11.80 6.32
CA GLU A 55 7.90 11.27 7.26
C GLU A 55 8.56 10.72 8.54
N ASN A 56 7.97 11.05 9.68
CA ASN A 56 8.37 10.50 10.97
C ASN A 56 7.14 10.23 11.86
N LEU A 57 6.50 9.07 11.67
CA LEU A 57 5.41 8.62 12.54
C LEU A 57 5.97 7.81 13.71
N VAL A 58 5.49 8.07 14.92
CA VAL A 58 5.88 7.38 16.15
C VAL A 58 4.66 6.71 16.75
N ILE A 59 4.77 5.41 17.05
CA ILE A 59 3.78 4.70 17.85
C ILE A 59 4.14 4.90 19.31
N VAL A 60 3.33 5.69 20.03
CA VAL A 60 3.56 6.02 21.44
C VAL A 60 3.18 4.84 22.33
N HIS A 61 2.00 4.26 22.08
CA HIS A 61 1.50 3.15 22.87
C HIS A 61 0.44 2.37 22.08
N ALA A 62 0.36 1.06 22.31
CA ALA A 62 -0.73 0.23 21.82
C ALA A 62 -1.27 -0.60 22.98
N THR A 63 -2.59 -0.63 23.13
CA THR A 63 -3.27 -1.36 24.21
C THR A 63 -4.53 -2.05 23.71
N TYR A 64 -4.93 -3.11 24.40
CA TYR A 64 -6.15 -3.86 24.11
C TYR A 64 -7.21 -3.55 25.16
N ASN A 65 -8.34 -3.00 24.74
CA ASN A 65 -9.50 -2.85 25.58
C ASN A 65 -10.38 -4.10 25.47
N SER A 66 -10.23 -5.01 26.43
CA SER A 66 -11.00 -6.27 26.48
C SER A 66 -12.50 -6.06 26.70
N SER A 67 -12.90 -4.96 27.34
CA SER A 67 -14.31 -4.64 27.61
C SER A 67 -15.06 -4.23 26.35
N GLU A 68 -14.41 -3.47 25.47
CA GLU A 68 -15.00 -3.02 24.20
C GLU A 68 -14.61 -3.91 23.01
N SER A 69 -13.71 -4.88 23.20
CA SER A 69 -13.13 -5.69 22.13
C SER A 69 -12.49 -4.84 21.02
N ASN A 70 -11.68 -3.85 21.44
CA ASN A 70 -11.02 -2.90 20.54
C ASN A 70 -9.53 -2.80 20.85
N VAL A 71 -8.70 -2.69 19.80
CA VAL A 71 -7.29 -2.30 19.94
C VAL A 71 -7.18 -0.79 19.77
N LEU A 72 -6.47 -0.16 20.70
CA LEU A 72 -6.21 1.28 20.72
C LEU A 72 -4.73 1.52 20.44
N ILE A 73 -4.43 2.33 19.43
CA ILE A 73 -3.07 2.71 19.06
C ILE A 73 -2.96 4.23 19.16
N TYR A 74 -1.97 4.70 19.91
CA TYR A 74 -1.63 6.10 20.02
C TYR A 74 -0.46 6.42 19.10
N LEU A 75 -0.70 7.30 18.13
CA LEU A 75 0.24 7.70 17.10
C LEU A 75 0.59 9.17 17.24
N LEU A 76 1.83 9.51 16.89
CA LEU A 76 2.35 10.87 16.92
C LEU A 76 3.15 11.13 15.66
N ASN A 77 2.73 12.09 14.83
CA ASN A 77 3.51 12.49 13.66
C ASN A 77 4.57 13.53 14.09
N MET A 78 5.81 13.09 14.27
CA MET A 78 6.97 13.93 14.59
C MET A 78 7.70 14.43 13.32
N GLY A 79 7.08 14.28 12.15
CA GLY A 79 7.63 14.73 10.87
C GLY A 79 7.35 16.21 10.60
N TYR A 80 7.78 16.67 9.42
CA TYR A 80 7.55 18.05 8.96
C TYR A 80 6.37 18.17 7.98
N SER A 81 5.83 17.04 7.53
CA SER A 81 4.73 16.97 6.56
C SER A 81 3.61 16.09 7.08
N GLU A 82 2.42 16.28 6.51
CA GLU A 82 1.29 15.38 6.70
C GLU A 82 1.65 13.94 6.31
N VAL A 83 1.10 12.99 7.05
CA VAL A 83 1.28 11.55 6.84
C VAL A 83 -0.08 10.92 6.65
N PHE A 84 -0.25 10.15 5.56
CA PHE A 84 -1.49 9.42 5.35
C PHE A 84 -1.39 8.04 6.02
N LEU A 85 -2.26 7.82 7.00
CA LEU A 85 -2.41 6.51 7.64
C LEU A 85 -3.07 5.53 6.68
N GLY A 86 -2.42 4.39 6.47
CA GLY A 86 -2.83 3.34 5.54
C GLY A 86 -3.41 2.12 6.23
N PRO A 87 -3.30 0.93 5.62
CA PRO A 87 -3.79 -0.30 6.22
C PRO A 87 -3.02 -0.63 7.50
N ILE A 88 -3.75 -1.13 8.50
CA ILE A 88 -3.16 -1.64 9.73
C ILE A 88 -3.34 -3.16 9.74
N ARG A 89 -2.34 -3.87 10.27
CA ARG A 89 -2.34 -5.32 10.45
C ARG A 89 -1.94 -5.66 11.89
N ILE A 90 -2.49 -6.74 12.43
CA ILE A 90 -2.34 -7.19 13.81
C ILE A 90 -2.16 -8.69 13.71
N ILE A 91 -0.96 -9.13 14.03
CA ILE A 91 -0.50 -10.48 13.79
C ILE A 91 -0.32 -11.15 15.14
N GLU A 92 -1.03 -12.23 15.42
CA GLU A 92 -0.65 -13.07 16.57
C GLU A 92 0.75 -13.62 16.31
N LEU A 93 1.70 -13.34 17.20
CA LEU A 93 3.04 -13.91 17.09
C LEU A 93 2.98 -15.36 17.57
N PRO A 94 3.11 -16.38 16.70
CA PRO A 94 3.15 -17.75 17.16
C PRO A 94 4.47 -18.04 17.87
N SER A 95 4.42 -18.84 18.94
CA SER A 95 5.60 -19.62 19.33
C SER A 95 5.80 -20.71 18.27
N ALA A 96 6.55 -20.40 17.20
CA ALA A 96 7.01 -21.32 16.17
C ALA A 96 5.92 -22.06 15.34
N ASN A 97 5.44 -21.42 14.26
CA ASN A 97 5.34 -21.95 12.88
C ASN A 97 4.31 -21.16 12.07
N TYR A 98 4.68 -20.89 10.82
CA TYR A 98 4.08 -19.98 9.85
C TYR A 98 2.55 -20.01 9.77
N ILE A 99 1.93 -18.83 9.84
CA ILE A 99 0.51 -18.64 9.50
C ILE A 99 0.46 -17.82 8.21
N ILE A 100 -0.13 -18.42 7.18
CA ILE A 100 -0.54 -17.75 5.94
C ILE A 100 -1.73 -16.84 6.27
N PHE A 101 -1.71 -15.58 5.81
CA PHE A 101 -2.66 -14.56 6.25
C PHE A 101 -4.04 -14.65 5.61
N THR A 102 -5.07 -14.53 6.45
CA THR A 102 -6.44 -14.27 6.01
C THR A 102 -6.65 -12.76 5.82
N PRO A 103 -7.38 -12.35 4.76
CA PRO A 103 -7.75 -10.95 4.51
C PRO A 103 -8.35 -10.19 5.70
N GLU A 104 -9.02 -10.92 6.60
CA GLU A 104 -9.71 -10.38 7.77
C GLU A 104 -8.75 -9.80 8.83
N GLY A 105 -7.46 -10.16 8.78
CA GLY A 105 -6.42 -9.61 9.66
C GLY A 105 -5.82 -8.29 9.16
N ILE A 106 -6.34 -7.73 8.07
CA ILE A 106 -5.86 -6.48 7.47
C ILE A 106 -7.01 -5.49 7.41
N TRP A 107 -6.90 -4.41 8.18
CA TRP A 107 -7.94 -3.39 8.29
C TRP A 107 -7.70 -2.26 7.29
N PHE A 108 -8.34 -2.39 6.13
CA PHE A 108 -8.32 -1.35 5.09
C PHE A 108 -9.31 -0.22 5.33
N ASN A 109 -10.51 -0.53 5.86
CA ASN A 109 -11.62 0.43 5.96
C ASN A 109 -12.31 0.49 7.33
N ASP A 110 -12.03 -0.47 8.22
CA ASP A 110 -12.80 -0.68 9.47
C ASP A 110 -12.19 -0.01 10.70
N TYR A 111 -11.07 0.69 10.57
CA TYR A 111 -10.46 1.42 11.68
C TYR A 111 -10.88 2.90 11.69
N ARG A 112 -10.91 3.48 12.90
CA ARG A 112 -11.25 4.89 13.15
C ARG A 112 -10.05 5.62 13.72
N ALA A 113 -9.74 6.80 13.19
CA ALA A 113 -8.72 7.68 13.75
C ALA A 113 -9.40 8.93 14.32
N LYS A 114 -8.95 9.38 15.49
CA LYS A 114 -9.37 10.60 16.15
C LYS A 114 -8.14 11.41 16.53
N ALA A 115 -8.23 12.74 16.40
CA ALA A 115 -7.24 13.65 16.99
C ALA A 115 -7.58 13.84 18.47
N VAL A 116 -6.57 13.80 19.33
CA VAL A 116 -6.72 14.03 20.76
C VAL A 116 -5.93 15.28 21.13
N VAL A 117 -6.66 16.35 21.38
CA VAL A 117 -6.13 17.68 21.69
C VAL A 117 -6.54 18.01 23.13
N ASN A 118 -5.57 18.35 23.99
CA ASN A 118 -5.85 18.78 25.37
C ASN A 118 -6.79 17.84 26.16
N SER A 119 -6.66 16.51 25.96
CA SER A 119 -7.51 15.48 26.57
C SER A 119 -8.99 15.51 26.18
N THR A 120 -9.35 16.32 25.19
CA THR A 120 -10.64 16.26 24.48
C THR A 120 -10.46 15.57 23.14
N GLU A 121 -11.26 14.52 22.89
CA GLU A 121 -11.30 13.89 21.58
C GLU A 121 -12.10 14.80 20.64
N GLU A 122 -11.47 15.27 19.57
CA GLU A 122 -12.21 15.91 18.50
C GLU A 122 -13.02 14.87 17.72
N ASP A 123 -14.15 15.32 17.16
CA ASP A 123 -14.97 14.51 16.26
C ASP A 123 -14.09 13.89 15.17
N SER A 124 -14.35 12.61 14.89
CA SER A 124 -13.54 11.73 14.03
C SER A 124 -12.85 12.44 12.86
N LEU A 125 -11.55 12.17 12.68
CA LEU A 125 -10.79 12.68 11.53
C LEU A 125 -11.53 12.38 10.22
N THR A 126 -11.52 13.36 9.32
CA THR A 126 -12.15 13.19 8.01
C THR A 126 -11.40 12.12 7.23
N ALA A 127 -12.12 11.03 6.95
CA ALA A 127 -11.63 9.93 6.15
C ALA A 127 -11.53 10.35 4.67
N LEU A 128 -10.35 10.21 4.09
CA LEU A 128 -10.13 10.38 2.66
C LEU A 128 -10.19 9.02 1.97
N THR A 129 -10.79 8.97 0.79
CA THR A 129 -10.84 7.74 -0.01
C THR A 129 -9.92 7.89 -1.20
N MET A 130 -8.94 6.99 -1.33
CA MET A 130 -7.96 7.01 -2.42
C MET A 130 -8.00 5.71 -3.20
N SER A 131 -7.75 5.78 -4.52
CA SER A 131 -7.63 4.58 -5.35
C SER A 131 -6.28 3.91 -5.13
N VAL A 132 -6.26 2.58 -5.06
CA VAL A 132 -5.03 1.81 -4.92
C VAL A 132 -4.12 2.02 -6.13
N GLY A 133 -2.83 2.27 -5.86
CA GLY A 133 -1.79 2.44 -6.86
C GLY A 133 -1.50 1.17 -7.64
N GLU A 134 -0.60 0.37 -7.09
CA GLU A 134 -0.14 -0.87 -7.68
C GLU A 134 -0.63 -2.06 -6.83
N VAL A 135 -1.58 -2.85 -7.34
CA VAL A 135 -2.17 -3.95 -6.56
C VAL A 135 -1.14 -5.01 -6.18
N SER A 136 -0.15 -5.29 -7.04
CA SER A 136 0.96 -6.22 -6.75
C SER A 136 1.72 -5.82 -5.49
N GLU A 137 1.98 -4.52 -5.29
CA GLU A 137 2.66 -4.00 -4.10
C GLU A 137 1.91 -4.37 -2.82
N TYR A 138 0.59 -4.20 -2.80
CA TYR A 138 -0.23 -4.52 -1.64
C TYR A 138 -0.32 -6.03 -1.42
N LEU A 139 -0.41 -6.83 -2.49
CA LEU A 139 -0.41 -8.28 -2.40
C LEU A 139 0.90 -8.82 -1.81
N GLU A 140 2.04 -8.28 -2.25
CA GLU A 140 3.37 -8.71 -1.81
C GLU A 140 3.68 -8.22 -0.40
N ASN A 141 3.57 -6.91 -0.14
CA ASN A 141 3.97 -6.32 1.15
C ASN A 141 3.03 -6.71 2.30
N LEU A 142 1.74 -6.93 2.01
CA LEU A 142 0.77 -7.36 3.01
C LEU A 142 0.56 -8.88 3.01
N GLU A 143 1.29 -9.61 2.17
CA GLU A 143 1.23 -11.07 2.01
C GLU A 143 -0.18 -11.62 1.73
N ILE A 144 -0.97 -10.86 0.96
CA ILE A 144 -2.35 -11.22 0.61
C ILE A 144 -2.33 -12.22 -0.55
N ARG A 145 -2.93 -13.40 -0.35
CA ARG A 145 -3.04 -14.44 -1.38
C ARG A 145 -4.38 -14.44 -2.12
N ASN A 146 -5.38 -13.74 -1.61
CA ASN A 146 -6.71 -13.63 -2.23
C ASN A 146 -6.87 -12.26 -2.90
N LEU A 147 -6.87 -12.23 -4.24
CA LEU A 147 -7.03 -10.98 -5.00
C LEU A 147 -8.35 -10.25 -4.69
N SER A 148 -9.42 -10.99 -4.43
CA SER A 148 -10.76 -10.44 -4.18
C SER A 148 -10.88 -9.71 -2.83
N ALA A 149 -9.84 -9.80 -1.99
CA ALA A 149 -9.78 -9.11 -0.70
C ALA A 149 -9.36 -7.64 -0.82
N ILE A 150 -8.66 -7.27 -1.89
CA ILE A 150 -8.24 -5.89 -2.09
C ILE A 150 -9.39 -5.12 -2.72
N THR A 151 -9.75 -4.02 -2.07
CA THR A 151 -10.70 -3.07 -2.62
C THR A 151 -9.97 -2.07 -3.52
N ASP A 152 -10.60 -1.64 -4.61
CA ASP A 152 -10.01 -0.64 -5.53
C ASP A 152 -9.73 0.70 -4.85
N LYS A 153 -10.38 0.94 -3.70
CA LYS A 153 -10.27 2.15 -2.91
C LYS A 153 -10.03 1.81 -1.46
N ILE A 154 -9.13 2.57 -0.85
CA ILE A 154 -8.81 2.46 0.56
C ILE A 154 -9.14 3.76 1.27
N LYS A 155 -9.48 3.61 2.54
CA LYS A 155 -9.70 4.72 3.44
C LYS A 155 -8.38 5.08 4.12
N VAL A 156 -8.03 6.36 4.05
CA VAL A 156 -6.82 6.91 4.65
C VAL A 156 -7.17 8.10 5.52
N TYR A 157 -6.36 8.32 6.56
CA TYR A 157 -6.50 9.46 7.46
C TYR A 157 -5.28 10.34 7.37
N ALA A 158 -5.54 11.64 7.19
CA ALA A 158 -4.58 12.72 7.26
C ALA A 158 -4.08 12.90 8.70
N LEU A 159 -2.79 12.65 8.95
CA LEU A 159 -2.14 12.93 10.24
C LEU A 159 -1.22 14.13 10.05
N GLU A 160 -1.66 15.29 10.55
CA GLU A 160 -0.84 16.50 10.54
C GLU A 160 0.37 16.36 11.48
N PRO A 161 1.47 17.08 11.22
CA PRO A 161 2.59 17.17 12.13
C PRO A 161 2.16 17.58 13.53
N TYR A 162 2.87 17.05 14.52
CA TYR A 162 2.67 17.41 15.92
C TYR A 162 2.88 18.91 16.11
N ASN A 163 1.89 19.55 16.70
CA ASN A 163 1.98 20.88 17.27
C ASN A 163 1.20 20.88 18.59
N GLU A 164 1.38 21.92 19.41
CA GLU A 164 0.71 22.05 20.71
C GLU A 164 -0.84 22.07 20.60
N ILE A 165 -1.37 22.24 19.38
CA ILE A 165 -2.79 22.35 19.05
C ILE A 165 -3.36 21.01 18.53
N ASN A 166 -2.59 20.14 17.89
CA ASN A 166 -3.04 18.94 17.19
C ASN A 166 -2.81 17.66 18.01
N GLY A 167 -1.99 17.74 19.07
CA GLY A 167 -1.82 16.67 20.05
C GLY A 167 -1.39 15.33 19.44
N TYR A 168 -1.95 14.23 19.94
CA TYR A 168 -1.67 12.87 19.45
C TYR A 168 -2.92 12.25 18.82
N TYR A 169 -2.72 11.23 18.00
CA TYR A 169 -3.80 10.54 17.30
C TYR A 169 -4.14 9.23 17.99
N ARG A 170 -5.43 8.98 18.21
CA ARG A 170 -5.96 7.71 18.73
C ARG A 170 -6.59 6.95 17.57
N VAL A 171 -6.09 5.74 17.31
CA VAL A 171 -6.65 4.81 16.33
C VAL A 171 -7.36 3.68 17.06
N GLU A 172 -8.61 3.43 16.68
CA GLU A 172 -9.49 2.41 17.23
C GLU A 172 -9.75 1.34 16.16
N ILE A 173 -9.44 0.08 16.49
CA ILE A 173 -9.63 -1.07 15.61
C ILE A 173 -10.55 -2.07 16.31
N PRO A 174 -11.75 -2.33 15.79
CA PRO A 174 -12.65 -3.31 16.38
C PRO A 174 -12.17 -4.74 16.07
N VAL A 175 -11.61 -5.41 17.08
CA VAL A 175 -11.07 -6.77 16.93
C VAL A 175 -11.09 -7.53 18.26
N LYS A 176 -11.47 -8.81 18.20
CA LYS A 176 -11.39 -9.72 19.33
C LYS A 176 -10.02 -10.42 19.33
N LEU A 177 -9.22 -10.15 20.35
CA LEU A 177 -7.94 -10.80 20.57
C LEU A 177 -8.06 -11.84 21.67
N ASN A 178 -7.29 -12.92 21.57
CA ASN A 178 -7.21 -13.93 22.61
C ASN A 178 -6.39 -13.39 23.78
N SER A 179 -6.76 -13.71 25.03
CA SER A 179 -6.01 -13.35 26.23
C SER A 179 -4.67 -14.10 26.33
N ASN A 180 -3.68 -13.52 27.00
CA ASN A 180 -2.34 -14.08 27.22
C ASN A 180 -1.58 -14.37 25.92
N LYS A 181 -1.83 -13.59 24.87
CA LYS A 181 -1.15 -13.72 23.58
C LYS A 181 -0.40 -12.44 23.26
N THR A 182 0.69 -12.58 22.51
CA THR A 182 1.44 -11.44 22.02
C THR A 182 1.13 -11.25 20.54
N TYR A 183 0.80 -10.03 20.19
CA TYR A 183 0.48 -9.58 18.85
C TYR A 183 1.52 -8.58 18.38
N ARG A 184 1.87 -8.61 17.10
CA ARG A 184 2.60 -7.55 16.41
C ARG A 184 1.59 -6.69 15.68
N VAL A 185 1.55 -5.41 16.02
CA VAL A 185 0.77 -4.40 15.31
C VAL A 185 1.68 -3.76 14.28
N GLU A 186 1.19 -3.69 13.04
CA GLU A 186 1.88 -3.18 11.88
C GLU A 186 1.04 -2.07 11.26
N VAL A 187 1.57 -0.85 11.28
CA VAL A 187 0.93 0.35 10.79
C VAL A 187 1.65 0.77 9.53
N TRP A 188 0.98 0.71 8.38
CA TRP A 188 1.52 1.21 7.13
C TRP A 188 1.10 2.64 6.90
N THR A 189 2.03 3.44 6.38
CA THR A 189 1.74 4.77 5.86
C THR A 189 1.70 4.77 4.35
N ILE A 190 1.05 5.79 3.80
CA ILE A 190 0.73 5.88 2.38
C ILE A 190 1.21 7.21 1.83
N VAL A 191 1.64 7.16 0.57
CA VAL A 191 1.92 8.35 -0.23
C VAL A 191 0.93 8.43 -1.39
N ASN A 192 0.35 9.61 -1.59
CA ASN A 192 -0.48 9.90 -2.74
C ASN A 192 0.41 10.36 -3.91
N ILE A 193 0.53 9.51 -4.93
CA ILE A 193 1.28 9.81 -6.15
C ILE A 193 0.32 9.76 -7.33
N TYR A 194 0.17 10.88 -8.04
CA TYR A 194 -0.75 11.03 -9.18
C TYR A 194 -2.21 10.62 -8.89
N GLY A 195 -2.71 10.86 -7.67
CA GLY A 195 -4.08 10.53 -7.27
C GLY A 195 -4.30 9.07 -6.89
N LYS A 196 -3.21 8.30 -6.72
CA LYS A 196 -3.24 6.92 -6.27
C LYS A 196 -2.41 6.71 -5.00
N ALA A 197 -2.87 5.79 -4.17
CA ALA A 197 -2.23 5.45 -2.90
C ALA A 197 -1.22 4.32 -3.04
N TYR A 198 0.03 4.60 -2.67
CA TYR A 198 1.14 3.64 -2.63
C TYR A 198 1.60 3.44 -1.18
N LEU A 199 1.99 2.23 -0.82
CA LEU A 199 2.55 1.99 0.52
C LEU A 199 3.90 2.72 0.61
N CYS A 200 4.17 3.33 1.76
CA CYS A 200 5.34 4.16 1.98
C CYS A 200 6.29 3.51 3.00
N LYS A 201 5.86 3.40 4.26
CA LYS A 201 6.70 2.93 5.35
C LYS A 201 5.89 2.09 6.34
N LEU A 202 6.56 1.11 6.94
CA LEU A 202 6.00 0.23 7.97
C LEU A 202 6.51 0.64 9.35
N TYR A 203 5.58 0.81 10.28
CA TYR A 203 5.86 0.97 11.71
C TYR A 203 5.30 -0.22 12.46
N THR A 204 6.07 -0.76 13.40
CA THR A 204 5.66 -1.93 14.16
C THR A 204 5.73 -1.68 15.65
N THR A 205 4.79 -2.27 16.37
CA THR A 205 4.82 -2.35 17.83
C THR A 205 4.33 -3.72 18.28
N GLN A 206 4.54 -4.06 19.54
CA GLN A 206 4.01 -5.28 20.14
C GLN A 206 2.91 -4.93 21.13
N LEU A 207 1.91 -5.78 21.17
CA LEU A 207 0.75 -5.70 22.04
C LEU A 207 0.61 -7.05 22.74
N THR A 208 0.53 -7.05 24.06
CA THR A 208 0.25 -8.26 24.84
C THR A 208 -1.10 -8.11 25.51
N THR A 209 -1.92 -9.14 25.41
CA THR A 209 -3.30 -9.19 25.91
C THR A 209 -3.46 -10.03 27.16
#